data_AF-A0A3D3GAP6-F1
#
_entry.id   AF-A0A3D3GAP6-F1
#
_cell.length_a   1.000
_cell.length_b   1.000
_cell.length_c   1.000
_cell.angle_alpha   90.00
_cell.angle_beta   90.00
_cell.angle_gamma   90.00
#
_symmetry.space_group_name_H-M   'P 1'
#
loop_
_entity.id
_entity.type
_entity.pdbx_description
1 polymer ?
#
loop_
_entity_poly.entity_id
_entity_poly.type
_entity_poly.pdbx_seq_one_letter_code
_entity_poly.pdbx_strand_id
1 'polypeptide(L)'
;MKTLTEFTALQIKNAAKTKQDLITAGKTPEELPQALGEALKIEGDKLNFLINALDLPMQKTSDLKRVIVMALGEGEQVPSNAAQKGEQVYVAEYYAPLHGATPPQKAGHGDRDSRGGRGGRGGPGRGKNDRRDQKGGGQGRGPRKDGAGPGAGPAKRPVITPKA
;
A
#
# COMPACT_ATOMS: atom_id res chain seq x y z
N MET A 1 27.09 -13.50 -10.13
CA MET A 1 26.20 -13.84 -9.02
C MET A 1 25.39 -15.06 -9.40
N LYS A 2 25.35 -16.08 -8.55
CA LYS A 2 24.55 -17.29 -8.80
C LYS A 2 23.35 -17.31 -7.86
N THR A 3 22.15 -17.45 -8.41
CA THR A 3 20.93 -17.64 -7.59
C THR A 3 20.91 -19.07 -7.06
N LEU A 4 20.74 -19.21 -5.74
CA LEU A 4 20.65 -20.49 -5.04
C LEU A 4 19.19 -20.92 -4.90
N THR A 5 18.33 -20.03 -4.40
CA THR A 5 16.89 -20.27 -4.23
C THR A 5 16.13 -18.96 -4.23
N GLU A 6 14.83 -19.04 -4.46
CA GLU A 6 13.90 -17.93 -4.29
C GLU A 6 12.73 -18.34 -3.39
N PHE A 7 12.24 -17.37 -2.62
CA PHE A 7 11.04 -17.51 -1.80
C PHE A 7 10.03 -16.47 -2.25
N THR A 8 8.89 -16.93 -2.76
CA THR A 8 7.77 -16.06 -3.10
C THR A 8 7.23 -15.38 -1.85
N ALA A 9 6.58 -14.22 -2.02
CA ALA A 9 5.97 -13.53 -0.90
C ALA A 9 4.94 -14.38 -0.14
N LEU A 10 4.24 -15.30 -0.82
CA LEU A 10 3.33 -16.24 -0.18
C LEU A 10 4.07 -17.20 0.76
N GLN A 11 5.21 -17.74 0.32
CA GLN A 11 6.04 -18.62 1.15
C GLN A 11 6.58 -17.88 2.38
N ILE A 12 7.07 -16.64 2.20
CA ILE A 12 7.54 -15.80 3.30
C ILE A 12 6.41 -15.50 4.30
N LYS A 13 5.22 -15.12 3.83
CA LYS A 13 4.06 -14.85 4.69
C LYS A 13 3.61 -16.09 5.46
N ASN A 14 3.51 -17.23 4.78
CA ASN A 14 3.12 -18.49 5.41
C ASN A 14 4.15 -18.91 6.46
N ALA A 15 5.44 -18.84 6.15
CA ALA A 15 6.50 -19.20 7.08
C ALA A 15 6.59 -18.23 8.27
N ALA A 16 6.39 -16.92 8.07
CA ALA A 16 6.31 -15.95 9.15
C ALA A 16 5.13 -16.23 10.09
N LYS A 17 3.97 -16.57 9.52
CA LYS A 17 2.80 -16.96 10.29
C LYS A 17 3.06 -18.24 11.10
N THR A 18 3.58 -19.29 10.45
CA THR A 18 3.91 -20.55 11.13
C THR A 18 4.95 -20.34 12.23
N LYS A 19 5.99 -19.53 12.00
CA LYS A 19 6.99 -19.16 13.03
C LYS A 19 6.31 -18.52 14.23
N GLN A 20 5.39 -17.57 13.99
CA GLN A 20 4.64 -16.92 15.05
C GLN A 20 3.72 -17.89 15.82
N ASP A 21 3.01 -18.76 15.10
CA ASP A 21 2.13 -19.77 15.70
C ASP A 21 2.94 -20.73 16.60
N LEU A 22 4.15 -21.13 16.18
CA LEU A 22 5.05 -21.98 16.96
C LEU A 22 5.62 -21.25 18.20
N ILE A 23 5.98 -19.97 18.07
CA ILE A 23 6.40 -19.14 19.22
C ILE A 23 5.25 -19.03 20.22
N THR A 24 4.03 -18.77 19.76
CA THR A 24 2.83 -18.69 20.59
C THR A 24 2.48 -20.05 21.23
N ALA A 25 2.79 -21.16 20.56
CA ALA A 25 2.69 -22.51 21.12
C ALA A 25 3.79 -22.84 22.17
N GLY A 26 4.69 -21.90 22.47
CA GLY A 26 5.73 -22.05 23.49
C GLY A 26 7.00 -22.74 23.01
N LYS A 27 7.22 -22.84 21.69
CA LYS A 27 8.48 -23.38 21.16
C LYS A 27 9.65 -22.45 21.47
N THR A 28 10.74 -23.05 21.93
CA THR A 28 11.98 -22.31 22.23
C THR A 28 12.72 -21.95 20.95
N PRO A 29 13.62 -20.94 20.98
CA PRO A 29 14.43 -20.56 19.81
C PRO A 29 15.25 -21.71 19.22
N GLU A 30 15.65 -22.68 20.04
CA GLU A 30 16.43 -23.86 19.64
C GLU A 30 15.56 -24.90 18.91
N GLU A 31 14.28 -25.05 19.30
CA GLU A 31 13.33 -25.97 18.67
C GLU A 31 12.67 -25.39 17.42
N LEU A 32 12.64 -24.05 17.28
CA LEU A 32 11.96 -23.37 16.18
C LEU A 32 12.43 -23.80 14.78
N PRO A 33 13.74 -23.92 14.48
CA PRO A 33 14.19 -24.34 13.16
C PRO A 33 13.62 -25.71 12.76
N GLN A 34 13.70 -26.69 13.67
CA GLN A 34 13.21 -28.04 13.42
C GLN A 34 11.68 -28.05 13.27
N ALA A 35 10.96 -27.42 14.19
CA ALA A 35 9.49 -27.36 14.14
C ALA A 35 8.98 -26.62 12.88
N LEU A 36 9.69 -25.57 12.44
CA LEU A 36 9.37 -24.85 11.21
C LEU A 36 9.62 -25.72 9.98
N GLY A 37 10.73 -26.46 9.96
CA GLY A 37 11.06 -27.41 8.88
C GLY A 37 10.02 -28.50 8.73
N GLU A 38 9.59 -29.10 9.85
CA GLU A 38 8.52 -30.11 9.89
C GLU A 38 7.18 -29.55 9.41
N ALA A 39 6.79 -28.37 9.90
CA ALA A 39 5.51 -27.74 9.55
C ALA A 39 5.42 -27.35 8.06
N LEU A 40 6.54 -26.91 7.48
CA LEU A 40 6.59 -26.45 6.08
C LEU A 40 7.09 -27.53 5.11
N LYS A 41 7.55 -28.68 5.61
CA LYS A 41 8.19 -29.76 4.84
C LYS A 41 9.40 -29.26 4.05
N ILE A 42 10.26 -28.46 4.71
CA ILE A 42 11.48 -27.90 4.14
C ILE A 42 12.64 -28.27 5.04
N GLU A 43 13.74 -28.75 4.45
CA GLU A 43 14.91 -29.24 5.17
C GLU A 43 16.22 -28.68 4.58
N GLY A 44 17.33 -28.91 5.29
CA GLY A 44 18.69 -28.59 4.85
C GLY A 44 18.92 -27.10 4.61
N ASP A 45 19.74 -26.79 3.61
CA ASP A 45 20.13 -25.40 3.29
C ASP A 45 18.94 -24.51 2.98
N LYS A 46 17.90 -25.06 2.35
CA LYS A 46 16.70 -24.31 2.01
C LYS A 46 15.94 -23.83 3.25
N LEU A 47 15.93 -24.62 4.32
CA LEU A 47 15.37 -24.20 5.61
C LEU A 47 16.21 -23.08 6.23
N ASN A 48 17.53 -23.21 6.22
CA ASN A 48 18.44 -22.18 6.73
C ASN A 48 18.27 -20.86 5.97
N PHE A 49 18.17 -20.92 4.64
CA PHE A 49 17.90 -19.75 3.80
C PHE A 49 16.54 -19.13 4.09
N LEU A 50 15.50 -19.94 4.34
CA LEU A 50 14.18 -19.43 4.69
C LEU A 50 14.19 -18.72 6.05
N ILE A 51 14.81 -19.31 7.07
CA ILE A 51 14.93 -18.71 8.40
C ILE A 51 15.68 -17.37 8.30
N ASN A 52 16.81 -17.36 7.58
CA ASN A 52 17.58 -16.15 7.35
C ASN A 52 16.78 -15.08 6.60
N ALA A 53 15.95 -15.48 5.64
CA ALA A 53 15.07 -14.60 4.88
C ALA A 53 13.93 -14.01 5.74
N LEU A 54 13.40 -14.77 6.71
CA LEU A 54 12.38 -14.29 7.65
C LEU A 54 12.92 -13.20 8.58
N ASP A 55 14.20 -13.28 8.93
CA ASP A 55 14.88 -12.34 9.81
C ASP A 55 15.48 -11.14 9.05
N LEU A 56 15.02 -10.86 7.83
CA LEU A 56 15.42 -9.67 7.09
C LEU A 56 14.56 -8.46 7.50
N PRO A 57 15.16 -7.25 7.60
CA PRO A 57 14.40 -6.03 7.81
C PRO A 57 13.63 -5.66 6.51
N MET A 58 12.47 -6.29 6.31
CA MET A 58 11.59 -6.03 5.18
C MET A 58 10.73 -4.81 5.45
N GLN A 59 10.63 -3.89 4.47
CA GLN A 59 9.85 -2.65 4.64
C GLN A 59 8.35 -2.94 4.75
N LYS A 60 7.80 -3.68 3.76
CA LYS A 60 6.38 -4.03 3.68
C LYS A 60 6.21 -5.40 3.06
N THR A 61 5.79 -6.38 3.86
CA THR A 61 5.50 -7.73 3.36
C THR A 61 4.31 -7.78 2.40
N SER A 62 3.42 -6.77 2.41
CA SER A 62 2.32 -6.64 1.45
C SER A 62 2.81 -6.48 0.02
N ASP A 63 3.85 -5.67 -0.17
CA ASP A 63 4.36 -5.24 -1.48
C ASP A 63 5.50 -6.14 -1.94
N LEU A 64 5.95 -7.07 -1.09
CA LEU A 64 6.96 -8.05 -1.41
C LEU A 64 6.48 -8.93 -2.56
N LYS A 65 7.35 -9.11 -3.55
CA LYS A 65 7.18 -10.06 -4.65
C LYS A 65 7.86 -11.38 -4.31
N ARG A 66 9.15 -11.32 -3.96
CA ARG A 66 9.99 -12.46 -3.60
C ARG A 66 11.25 -12.04 -2.85
N VAL A 67 11.88 -12.99 -2.19
CA VAL A 67 13.25 -12.89 -1.68
C VAL A 67 14.14 -13.83 -2.49
N ILE A 68 15.18 -13.29 -3.11
CA ILE A 68 16.16 -14.06 -3.88
C ILE A 68 17.39 -14.29 -3.00
N VAL A 69 17.85 -15.53 -2.93
CA VAL A 69 19.07 -15.92 -2.22
C VAL A 69 20.13 -16.24 -3.24
N MET A 70 21.29 -15.60 -3.12
CA MET A 70 22.39 -15.69 -4.08
C MET A 70 23.71 -15.96 -3.38
N ALA A 71 24.63 -16.60 -4.09
CA ALA A 71 26.05 -16.63 -3.75
C ALA A 71 26.80 -15.58 -4.59
N LEU A 72 27.70 -14.85 -3.93
CA LEU A 72 28.63 -13.95 -4.61
C LEU A 72 29.86 -14.72 -5.10
N GLY A 73 30.28 -14.44 -6.32
CA GLY A 73 31.60 -14.83 -6.81
C GLY A 73 32.69 -13.87 -6.31
N GLU A 74 33.96 -14.29 -6.41
CA GLU A 74 35.10 -13.43 -6.08
C GLU A 74 35.09 -12.15 -6.94
N GLY A 75 35.19 -10.99 -6.28
CA GLY A 75 35.18 -9.68 -6.93
C GLY A 75 33.79 -9.13 -7.28
N GLU A 76 32.70 -9.83 -6.93
CA GLU A 76 31.34 -9.33 -7.15
C GLU A 76 30.87 -8.42 -6.01
N GLN A 77 30.21 -7.31 -6.35
CA GLN A 77 29.67 -6.38 -5.36
C GLN A 77 28.27 -6.80 -4.89
N VAL A 78 28.02 -6.65 -3.58
CA VAL A 78 26.69 -6.85 -2.98
C VAL A 78 25.73 -5.79 -3.53
N PRO A 79 24.52 -6.17 -4.02
CA PRO A 79 23.51 -5.19 -4.44
C PRO A 79 23.11 -4.26 -3.29
N SER A 80 22.84 -2.99 -3.60
CA SER A 80 22.56 -1.95 -2.59
C SER A 80 21.30 -2.21 -1.74
N ASN A 81 20.35 -2.98 -2.25
CA ASN A 81 19.12 -3.38 -1.58
C ASN A 81 19.18 -4.80 -1.01
N ALA A 82 20.37 -5.37 -0.86
CA ALA A 82 20.57 -6.72 -0.35
C ALA A 82 21.07 -6.72 1.09
N ALA A 83 20.74 -7.79 1.81
CA ALA A 83 21.32 -8.11 3.11
C ALA A 83 22.26 -9.32 2.95
N GLN A 84 23.47 -9.23 3.49
CA GLN A 84 24.40 -10.36 3.52
C GLN A 84 24.30 -11.08 4.86
N LYS A 85 24.13 -12.40 4.83
CA LYS A 85 24.21 -13.27 6.02
C LYS A 85 25.13 -14.44 5.70
N GLY A 86 26.29 -14.47 6.34
CA GLY A 86 27.35 -15.42 6.01
C GLY A 86 27.84 -15.21 4.57
N GLU A 87 27.86 -16.29 3.81
CA GLU A 87 28.29 -16.31 2.40
C GLU A 87 27.16 -16.00 1.41
N GLN A 88 25.91 -15.93 1.88
CA GLN A 88 24.76 -15.70 1.02
C GLN A 88 24.25 -14.26 1.10
N VAL A 89 23.78 -13.79 -0.05
CA VAL A 89 23.19 -12.47 -0.25
C VAL A 89 21.70 -12.63 -0.50
N TYR A 90 20.91 -11.86 0.22
CA TYR A 90 19.46 -11.90 0.20
C TYR A 90 18.93 -10.60 -0.38
N VAL A 91 18.20 -10.67 -1.48
CA VAL A 91 17.59 -9.51 -2.14
C VAL A 91 16.08 -9.59 -2.01
N ALA A 92 15.48 -8.62 -1.31
CA ALA A 92 14.04 -8.47 -1.26
C ALA A 92 13.57 -7.65 -2.47
N GLU A 93 12.79 -8.27 -3.35
CA GLU A 93 12.15 -7.59 -4.49
C GLU A 93 10.70 -7.23 -4.15
N TYR A 94 10.31 -6.01 -4.46
CA TYR A 94 8.97 -5.48 -4.24
C TYR A 94 8.30 -5.17 -5.57
N TYR A 95 6.96 -5.21 -5.60
CA TYR A 95 6.20 -4.67 -6.73
C TYR A 95 6.43 -3.16 -6.83
N ALA A 96 6.39 -2.64 -8.06
CA ALA A 96 6.36 -1.20 -8.26
C ALA A 96 5.09 -0.63 -7.59
N PRO A 97 5.19 0.54 -6.93
CA PRO A 97 4.03 1.17 -6.32
C PRO A 97 2.95 1.45 -7.38
N LEU A 98 1.76 0.87 -7.18
CA LEU A 98 0.61 0.99 -8.11
C LEU A 98 0.05 2.42 -8.17
N HIS A 99 0.25 3.19 -7.11
CA HIS A 99 -0.03 4.62 -7.09
C HIS A 99 1.32 5.31 -7.23
N GLY A 100 1.51 6.02 -8.35
CA GLY A 100 2.76 6.73 -8.65
C GLY A 100 3.24 7.51 -7.42
N ALA A 101 4.55 7.49 -7.20
CA ALA A 101 5.18 8.15 -6.06
C ALA A 101 4.53 9.51 -5.81
N THR A 102 3.85 9.66 -4.67
CA THR A 102 3.32 10.96 -4.28
C THR A 102 4.51 11.91 -4.36
N PRO A 103 4.48 12.92 -5.25
CA PRO A 103 5.63 13.78 -5.41
C PRO A 103 5.94 14.38 -4.03
N PRO A 104 7.21 14.43 -3.61
CA PRO A 104 7.56 15.06 -2.35
C PRO A 104 6.91 16.43 -2.37
N GLN A 105 6.04 16.71 -1.39
CA GLN A 105 5.48 18.05 -1.21
C GLN A 105 6.68 18.98 -1.06
N LYS A 106 7.05 19.67 -2.14
CA LYS A 106 8.00 20.77 -2.07
C LYS A 106 7.37 21.72 -1.06
N ALA A 107 7.97 21.83 0.12
CA ALA A 107 7.71 22.93 1.03
C ALA A 107 8.04 24.20 0.23
N GLY A 108 7.01 24.82 -0.33
CA GLY A 108 7.11 26.05 -1.08
C GLY A 108 7.42 27.17 -0.10
N HIS A 109 8.70 27.36 0.18
CA HIS A 109 9.21 28.64 0.64
C HIS A 109 9.14 29.59 -0.57
N GLY A 110 8.29 30.59 -0.46
CA GLY A 110 7.96 31.49 -1.55
C GLY A 110 7.36 32.76 -0.99
N ASP A 111 8.20 33.52 -0.29
CA ASP A 111 8.05 34.96 -0.10
C ASP A 111 7.52 35.59 -1.38
N ARG A 112 6.29 36.11 -1.33
CA ARG A 112 5.78 37.05 -2.33
C ARG A 112 5.60 38.39 -1.67
N ASP A 113 6.65 39.18 -1.83
CA ASP A 113 6.66 40.63 -1.72
C ASP A 113 5.37 41.25 -2.25
N SER A 114 4.65 41.87 -1.32
CA SER A 114 3.57 42.80 -1.64
C SER A 114 4.18 44.12 -2.11
N ARG A 115 4.26 44.36 -3.43
CA ARG A 115 4.50 45.72 -3.99
C ARG A 115 4.18 45.82 -5.49
N GLY A 116 3.29 46.76 -5.83
CA GLY A 116 3.01 47.29 -7.17
C GLY A 116 1.75 46.67 -7.81
N GLY A 117 0.64 47.35 -8.09
CA GLY A 117 0.41 48.76 -8.38
C GLY A 117 0.19 48.96 -9.89
N ARG A 118 -0.99 49.48 -10.26
CA ARG A 118 -1.33 50.27 -11.48
C ARG A 118 -2.23 49.62 -12.55
N GLY A 119 -3.41 50.23 -12.74
CA GLY A 119 -4.19 50.24 -13.99
C GLY A 119 -5.50 49.43 -13.93
N GLY A 120 -6.70 49.96 -14.13
CA GLY A 120 -7.11 51.29 -14.57
C GLY A 120 -8.61 51.53 -14.30
N ARG A 121 -8.94 52.81 -14.12
CA ARG A 121 -10.29 53.37 -13.98
C ARG A 121 -11.08 53.14 -15.28
N GLY A 122 -12.15 52.37 -15.24
CA GLY A 122 -13.20 52.37 -16.26
C GLY A 122 -14.22 53.47 -15.97
N GLY A 123 -14.13 54.59 -16.68
CA GLY A 123 -15.16 55.64 -16.75
C GLY A 123 -16.00 55.56 -18.04
N PRO A 124 -17.10 56.31 -18.15
CA PRO A 124 -18.41 55.79 -18.57
C PRO A 124 -18.72 55.99 -20.06
N GLY A 125 -19.34 54.96 -20.67
CA GLY A 125 -19.85 55.00 -22.05
C GLY A 125 -21.31 54.59 -22.13
N ARG A 126 -22.15 55.54 -22.52
CA ARG A 126 -23.62 55.49 -22.58
C ARG A 126 -24.16 54.58 -23.70
N GLY A 127 -25.22 53.85 -23.39
CA GLY A 127 -26.48 53.87 -24.14
C GLY A 127 -26.62 52.99 -25.39
N LYS A 128 -27.39 51.90 -25.28
CA LYS A 128 -28.71 51.76 -25.95
C LYS A 128 -29.38 50.48 -25.48
N ASN A 129 -30.38 50.65 -24.60
CA ASN A 129 -31.35 49.63 -24.26
C ASN A 129 -32.70 50.19 -24.70
N ASP A 130 -33.11 49.87 -25.92
CA ASP A 130 -34.47 50.05 -26.39
C ASP A 130 -35.22 48.73 -26.19
N ARG A 131 -36.00 48.70 -25.11
CA ARG A 131 -37.34 48.08 -24.97
C ARG A 131 -37.68 47.97 -23.48
N ARG A 132 -38.32 49.04 -22.98
CA ARG A 132 -39.44 48.91 -22.02
C ARG A 132 -40.51 48.06 -22.74
N ASP A 133 -41.21 47.13 -22.10
CA ASP A 133 -42.05 47.37 -20.94
C ASP A 133 -42.22 46.12 -20.03
N GLN A 134 -42.07 46.38 -18.73
CA GLN A 134 -42.94 45.97 -17.62
C GLN A 134 -43.70 44.63 -17.70
N LYS A 135 -43.49 43.73 -16.72
CA LYS A 135 -44.34 43.60 -15.50
C LYS A 135 -43.96 42.35 -14.67
N GLY A 136 -43.64 42.56 -13.38
CA GLY A 136 -43.75 41.58 -12.26
C GLY A 136 -42.79 40.39 -12.30
N GLY A 137 -41.88 40.16 -11.35
CA GLY A 137 -42.10 40.14 -9.91
C GLY A 137 -42.09 38.68 -9.45
N GLY A 138 -41.12 38.27 -8.62
CA GLY A 138 -41.13 36.91 -8.06
C GLY A 138 -39.79 36.44 -7.52
N GLN A 139 -39.43 36.90 -6.31
CA GLN A 139 -38.53 36.16 -5.44
C GLN A 139 -39.15 34.80 -5.14
N GLY A 140 -38.41 33.71 -5.39
CA GLY A 140 -38.87 32.35 -5.13
C GLY A 140 -37.74 31.49 -4.59
N ARG A 141 -37.29 31.77 -3.36
CA ARG A 141 -36.59 30.78 -2.53
C ARG A 141 -37.62 29.71 -2.14
N GLY A 142 -37.69 28.63 -2.90
CA GLY A 142 -38.43 27.42 -2.52
C GLY A 142 -37.61 26.60 -1.52
N PRO A 143 -38.16 26.19 -0.37
CA PRO A 143 -37.47 25.34 0.59
C PRO A 143 -37.34 23.91 0.03
N ARG A 144 -36.13 23.36 0.01
CA ARG A 144 -35.94 21.92 -0.16
C ARG A 144 -36.38 21.24 1.14
N LYS A 145 -37.57 20.63 1.09
CA LYS A 145 -38.12 19.77 2.12
C LYS A 145 -37.23 18.57 2.38
N ASP A 146 -37.24 18.22 3.65
CA ASP A 146 -36.72 17.01 4.30
C ASP A 146 -37.09 15.72 3.55
N GLY A 147 -36.14 14.79 3.53
CA GLY A 147 -36.32 13.45 2.96
C GLY A 147 -35.30 12.48 3.53
N ALA A 148 -35.48 12.14 4.81
CA ALA A 148 -34.77 11.05 5.47
C ALA A 148 -35.36 9.68 5.06
N GLY A 149 -34.47 8.71 4.78
CA GLY A 149 -34.71 7.26 4.78
C GLY A 149 -35.09 6.63 3.42
N PRO A 150 -34.80 5.33 3.19
CA PRO A 150 -34.70 4.27 4.22
C PRO A 150 -33.42 3.41 4.16
N GLY A 151 -33.07 2.87 5.33
CA GLY A 151 -32.13 1.75 5.45
C GLY A 151 -32.71 0.45 4.90
N ALA A 152 -31.90 -0.29 4.16
CA ALA A 152 -32.16 -1.68 3.80
C ALA A 152 -31.19 -2.56 4.59
N GLY A 153 -31.74 -3.29 5.57
CA GLY A 153 -31.03 -4.29 6.36
C GLY A 153 -30.67 -5.54 5.54
N PRO A 154 -29.84 -6.44 6.11
CA PRO A 154 -29.28 -7.59 5.38
C PRO A 154 -30.33 -8.66 5.05
N ALA A 155 -30.28 -9.14 3.81
CA ALA A 155 -31.15 -10.19 3.27
C ALA A 155 -30.97 -11.54 3.97
N LYS A 156 -32.07 -12.12 4.46
CA LYS A 156 -32.14 -13.48 5.01
C LYS A 156 -31.97 -14.51 3.87
N ARG A 157 -31.01 -15.44 4.01
CA ARG A 157 -30.87 -16.60 3.12
C ARG A 157 -31.92 -17.67 3.48
N PRO A 158 -32.62 -18.29 2.53
CA PRO A 158 -33.53 -19.39 2.83
C PRO A 158 -32.75 -20.66 3.17
N VAL A 159 -33.13 -21.29 4.30
CA VAL A 159 -32.66 -22.61 4.74
C VAL A 159 -33.51 -23.66 4.02
N ILE A 160 -32.88 -24.53 3.24
CA ILE A 160 -33.53 -25.68 2.61
C ILE A 160 -33.43 -26.83 3.63
N THR A 161 -34.56 -27.24 4.22
CA THR A 161 -34.66 -28.49 4.97
C THR A 161 -34.99 -29.64 4.02
N PRO A 162 -34.33 -30.81 4.13
CA PRO A 162 -34.71 -31.98 3.35
C PRO A 162 -36.02 -32.57 3.89
N LYS A 163 -36.90 -32.96 2.98
CA LYS A 163 -38.18 -33.60 3.27
C LYS A 163 -37.94 -35.09 3.57
N ALA A 164 -38.66 -35.59 4.59
CA ALA A 164 -38.60 -36.95 5.11
C ALA A 164 -38.90 -38.04 4.09
#